data_AF-A0A1G8MNL7-F1
#
_entry.id   AF-A0A1G8MNL7-F1
#
_cell.length_a   1.000
_cell.length_b   1.000
_cell.length_c   1.000
_cell.angle_alpha   90.00
_cell.angle_beta   90.00
_cell.angle_gamma   90.00
#
_symmetry.space_group_name_H-M   'P 1'
#
loop_
_entity.id
_entity.type
_entity.pdbx_description
1 polymer ?
#
loop_
_entity_poly.entity_id
_entity_poly.type
_entity_poly.pdbx_seq_one_letter_code
_entity_poly.pdbx_strand_id
1 'polypeptide(L)'
;LLTERLFRMTIDIRAMLHRVVAEVFDESFAVTGFGYSDHPGLHGVEVRSNLVEGRTAVIRASYEWSDIFIPELNVQANMFDYDDVEEEKAAELRRLCLVMRAYLQGEGEIEKRRRLFRRGTNAVLRIKVDGLEWRLGRHHYVVPNL
;
A
#
# COMPACT_ATOMS: atom_id res chain seq x y z
N LEU A 1 29.73 -31.72 -0.48
CA LEU A 1 28.41 -31.63 0.17
C LEU A 1 28.49 -30.53 1.22
N LEU A 2 27.56 -29.56 1.17
CA LEU A 2 27.36 -28.45 2.12
C LEU A 2 28.09 -27.12 1.89
N THR A 3 28.16 -26.61 0.65
CA THR A 3 28.45 -25.17 0.46
C THR A 3 27.80 -24.52 -0.76
N GLU A 4 26.80 -25.16 -1.38
CA GLU A 4 26.07 -24.61 -2.55
C GLU A 4 24.54 -24.71 -2.42
N ARG A 5 24.01 -24.99 -1.22
CA ARG A 5 22.56 -25.01 -0.92
C ARG A 5 22.13 -23.97 0.11
N LEU A 6 22.82 -22.84 0.14
CA LEU A 6 22.41 -21.63 0.86
C LEU A 6 22.45 -20.40 -0.07
N PHE A 7 22.14 -20.60 -1.35
CA PHE A 7 21.57 -19.51 -2.14
C PHE A 7 20.14 -19.31 -1.63
N ARG A 8 20.01 -18.63 -0.48
CA ARG A 8 18.75 -18.04 -0.05
C ARG A 8 18.27 -17.22 -1.25
N MET A 9 17.15 -17.59 -1.86
CA MET A 9 16.41 -16.69 -2.74
C MET A 9 15.78 -15.62 -1.84
N THR A 10 16.61 -14.72 -1.31
CA THR A 10 16.15 -13.56 -0.57
C THR A 10 15.39 -12.69 -1.58
N ILE A 11 14.08 -12.56 -1.37
CA ILE A 11 13.21 -11.74 -2.18
C ILE A 11 13.79 -10.33 -2.25
N ASP A 12 14.03 -9.82 -3.45
CA ASP A 12 14.39 -8.42 -3.64
C ASP A 12 13.14 -7.55 -3.50
N ILE A 13 12.80 -7.20 -2.25
CA ILE A 13 11.61 -6.42 -1.91
C ILE A 13 11.56 -5.09 -2.67
N ARG A 14 12.73 -4.47 -2.90
CA ARG A 14 12.81 -3.21 -3.65
C ARG A 14 12.41 -3.43 -5.10
N ALA A 15 13.00 -4.43 -5.76
CA ALA A 15 12.68 -4.75 -7.14
C ALA A 15 11.20 -5.16 -7.28
N MET A 16 10.69 -5.97 -6.36
CA MET A 16 9.28 -6.38 -6.31
C MET A 16 8.34 -5.17 -6.18
N LEU A 17 8.62 -4.24 -5.25
CA LEU A 17 7.82 -3.02 -5.08
C LEU A 17 7.79 -2.19 -6.36
N HIS A 18 8.95 -1.93 -6.95
CA HIS A 18 9.02 -1.15 -8.18
C HIS A 18 8.33 -1.83 -9.36
N ARG A 19 8.44 -3.16 -9.49
CA ARG A 19 7.74 -3.95 -10.52
C ARG A 19 6.23 -3.81 -10.38
N VAL A 20 5.68 -4.09 -9.20
CA VAL A 20 4.23 -4.03 -8.97
C VAL A 20 3.68 -2.61 -9.14
N VAL A 21 4.42 -1.59 -8.68
CA VAL A 21 4.03 -0.18 -8.87
C VAL A 21 3.99 0.18 -10.35
N ALA A 22 5.00 -0.20 -11.14
CA ALA A 22 5.03 0.06 -12.58
C ALA A 22 3.93 -0.69 -13.35
N GLU A 23 3.49 -1.86 -12.88
CA GLU A 23 2.37 -2.60 -13.47
C GLU A 23 1.01 -1.92 -13.23
N VAL A 24 0.83 -1.29 -12.06
CA VAL A 24 -0.47 -0.76 -11.62
C VAL A 24 -0.66 0.71 -11.98
N PHE A 25 0.41 1.51 -11.91
CA PHE A 25 0.36 2.96 -12.11
C PHE A 25 1.00 3.35 -13.44
N ASP A 26 0.16 3.77 -14.37
CA ASP A 26 0.54 4.32 -15.68
C ASP A 26 1.00 5.80 -15.60
N GLU A 27 1.20 6.44 -16.74
CA GLU A 27 1.63 7.84 -16.84
C GLU A 27 0.69 8.88 -16.19
N SER A 28 -0.53 8.48 -15.82
CA SER A 28 -1.48 9.32 -15.08
C SER A 28 -1.07 9.58 -13.63
N PHE A 29 0.00 8.93 -13.16
CA PHE A 29 0.47 9.05 -11.78
C PHE A 29 1.97 9.42 -11.74
N ALA A 30 2.31 10.34 -10.85
CA ALA A 30 3.71 10.63 -10.54
C ALA A 30 4.18 9.73 -9.40
N VAL A 31 5.25 8.96 -9.62
CA VAL A 31 5.81 8.02 -8.65
C VAL A 31 7.19 8.50 -8.18
N THR A 32 7.36 8.65 -6.86
CA THR A 32 8.65 9.02 -6.24
C THR A 32 9.06 7.95 -5.24
N GLY A 33 10.21 7.30 -5.48
CA GLY A 33 10.77 6.32 -4.55
C GLY A 33 11.47 6.97 -3.36
N PHE A 34 11.41 6.32 -2.20
CA PHE A 34 12.16 6.71 -1.01
C PHE A 34 12.55 5.46 -0.19
N GLY A 35 13.49 5.65 0.72
CA GLY A 35 13.95 4.62 1.65
C GLY A 35 14.17 5.21 3.03
N TYR A 36 14.19 4.34 4.03
CA TYR A 36 14.38 4.71 5.43
C TYR A 36 15.80 4.37 5.86
N SER A 37 16.55 5.37 6.32
CA SER A 37 17.94 5.16 6.77
C SER A 37 18.04 4.31 8.03
N ASP A 38 17.02 4.38 8.88
CA ASP A 38 16.85 3.62 10.12
C ASP A 38 16.24 2.23 9.90
N HIS A 39 15.60 2.00 8.75
CA HIS A 39 15.02 0.73 8.35
C HIS A 39 15.43 0.36 6.92
N PRO A 40 16.67 -0.13 6.70
CA PRO A 40 17.21 -0.36 5.36
C PRO A 40 16.48 -1.43 4.55
N GLY A 41 15.73 -2.33 5.22
CA GLY A 41 14.87 -3.32 4.57
C GLY A 41 13.45 -2.84 4.26
N LEU A 42 13.14 -1.57 4.56
CA LEU A 42 11.86 -0.94 4.27
C LEU A 42 12.01 -0.03 3.04
N HIS A 43 11.26 -0.35 1.99
CA HIS A 43 11.22 0.41 0.76
C HIS A 43 9.85 1.05 0.60
N GLY A 44 9.83 2.28 0.08
CA GLY A 44 8.59 3.03 -0.09
C GLY A 44 8.53 3.77 -1.41
N VAL A 45 7.31 3.98 -1.90
CA VAL A 45 7.01 4.91 -2.97
C VAL A 45 5.88 5.82 -2.55
N GLU A 46 5.94 7.07 -2.99
CA GLU A 46 4.82 7.99 -2.97
C GLU A 46 4.26 8.09 -4.38
N VAL A 47 2.94 7.94 -4.51
CA VAL A 47 2.21 8.01 -5.76
C VAL A 47 1.22 9.17 -5.66
N ARG A 48 1.35 10.13 -6.59
CA ARG A 48 0.48 11.30 -6.69
C ARG A 48 -0.38 11.20 -7.94
N SER A 49 -1.65 11.55 -7.81
CA SER A 49 -2.57 11.61 -8.94
C SER A 49 -2.31 12.85 -9.79
N ASN A 50 -2.16 12.69 -11.10
CA ASN A 50 -2.23 13.81 -12.05
C ASN A 50 -3.67 14.06 -12.53
N LEU A 51 -4.62 13.21 -12.12
CA LEU A 51 -6.03 13.27 -12.51
C LEU A 51 -6.89 14.02 -11.49
N VAL A 52 -6.58 13.85 -10.20
CA VAL A 52 -7.35 14.42 -9.08
C VAL A 52 -6.40 15.15 -8.15
N GLU A 53 -6.57 16.48 -8.07
CA GLU A 53 -5.73 17.32 -7.24
C GLU A 53 -5.78 16.90 -5.77
N GLY A 54 -4.60 16.88 -5.13
CA GLY A 54 -4.47 16.64 -3.69
C GLY A 54 -4.62 15.18 -3.25
N ARG A 55 -4.81 14.22 -4.17
CA ARG A 55 -4.81 12.79 -3.82
C ARG A 55 -3.41 12.19 -3.91
N THR A 56 -2.94 11.65 -2.78
CA THR A 56 -1.63 11.01 -2.63
C THR A 56 -1.78 9.68 -1.91
N ALA A 57 -0.96 8.70 -2.30
CA ALA A 57 -0.83 7.44 -1.60
C ALA A 57 0.65 7.14 -1.34
N VAL A 58 0.93 6.56 -0.20
CA VAL A 58 2.24 6.01 0.16
C VAL A 58 2.10 4.50 0.21
N ILE A 59 2.99 3.80 -0.47
CA ILE A 59 3.02 2.33 -0.53
C ILE A 59 4.38 1.89 -0.01
N ARG A 60 4.39 0.98 0.94
CA ARG A 60 5.60 0.50 1.62
C ARG A 60 5.63 -1.01 1.62
N ALA A 61 6.83 -1.56 1.46
CA ALA A 61 7.07 -2.99 1.52
C ALA A 61 8.38 -3.27 2.26
N SER A 62 8.32 -4.29 3.11
CA SER A 62 9.45 -4.94 3.74
C SER A 62 9.33 -6.44 3.51
N TYR A 63 10.25 -7.22 4.07
CA TYR A 63 10.17 -8.68 4.02
C TYR A 63 8.93 -9.23 4.75
N GLU A 64 8.59 -8.65 5.90
CA GLU A 64 7.59 -9.19 6.84
C GLU A 64 6.20 -8.57 6.68
N TRP A 65 6.12 -7.40 6.05
CA TRP A 65 4.86 -6.68 5.90
C TRP A 65 4.90 -5.69 4.75
N SER A 66 3.71 -5.38 4.24
CA SER A 66 3.45 -4.25 3.33
C SER A 66 2.37 -3.34 3.90
N ASP A 67 2.41 -2.06 3.57
CA ASP A 67 1.33 -1.15 3.96
C ASP A 67 1.06 -0.08 2.90
N ILE A 68 -0.14 0.46 3.00
CA ILE A 68 -0.60 1.62 2.25
C ILE A 68 -1.08 2.69 3.23
N PHE A 69 -0.80 3.94 2.89
CA PHE A 69 -1.17 5.09 3.69
C PHE A 69 -1.63 6.24 2.80
N ILE A 70 -2.73 6.89 3.18
CA ILE A 70 -3.25 8.10 2.52
C ILE A 70 -3.03 9.28 3.47
N PRO A 71 -2.00 10.13 3.24
CA PRO A 71 -1.60 11.18 4.17
C PRO A 71 -2.71 12.17 4.52
N GLU A 72 -3.43 12.65 3.51
CA GLU A 72 -4.46 13.68 3.62
C GLU A 72 -5.72 13.21 4.36
N LEU A 73 -5.96 11.89 4.41
CA LEU A 73 -7.04 11.28 5.16
C LEU A 73 -6.57 10.69 6.49
N ASN A 74 -5.26 10.49 6.66
CA ASN A 74 -4.65 9.80 7.80
C ASN A 74 -5.28 8.42 8.01
N VAL A 75 -5.39 7.64 6.93
CA VAL A 75 -5.89 6.26 6.93
C VAL A 75 -4.82 5.32 6.36
N GLN A 76 -4.77 4.10 6.86
CA GLN A 76 -3.80 3.09 6.44
C GLN A 76 -4.40 1.68 6.41
N ALA A 77 -3.82 0.81 5.61
CA ALA A 77 -3.93 -0.64 5.73
C ALA A 77 -2.53 -1.23 5.78
N ASN A 78 -2.32 -2.19 6.68
CA ASN A 78 -1.09 -2.94 6.79
C ASN A 78 -1.41 -4.41 6.52
N MET A 79 -0.52 -5.15 5.87
CA MET A 79 -0.65 -6.58 5.63
C MET A 79 0.63 -7.22 6.13
N PHE A 80 0.50 -8.14 7.07
CA PHE A 80 1.61 -8.96 7.54
C PHE A 80 1.69 -10.20 6.68
N ASP A 81 2.87 -10.48 6.14
CA ASP A 81 3.12 -11.68 5.39
C ASP A 81 4.49 -12.26 5.78
N TYR A 82 4.43 -13.42 6.42
CA TYR A 82 5.58 -14.17 6.90
C TYR A 82 5.98 -15.32 5.96
N ASP A 83 5.30 -15.48 4.84
CA ASP A 83 5.72 -16.45 3.82
C ASP A 83 6.93 -15.92 3.05
N ASP A 84 7.79 -16.82 2.61
CA ASP A 84 9.02 -16.52 1.86
C ASP A 84 8.79 -16.67 0.34
N VAL A 85 7.53 -16.65 -0.12
CA VAL A 85 7.12 -16.78 -1.53
C VAL A 85 6.90 -15.41 -2.17
N GLU A 86 7.75 -15.03 -3.13
CA GLU A 86 7.69 -13.73 -3.81
C GLU A 86 6.37 -13.51 -4.56
N GLU A 87 5.86 -14.54 -5.24
CA GLU A 87 4.64 -14.43 -6.05
C GLU A 87 3.41 -14.07 -5.21
N GLU A 88 3.30 -14.64 -4.02
CA GLU A 88 2.21 -14.37 -3.08
C GLU A 88 2.32 -12.96 -2.52
N LYS A 89 3.51 -12.55 -2.06
CA LYS A 89 3.80 -11.16 -1.66
C LYS A 89 3.46 -10.15 -2.75
N ALA A 90 3.88 -10.44 -3.98
CA ALA A 90 3.63 -9.55 -5.12
C ALA A 90 2.13 -9.47 -5.44
N ALA A 91 1.39 -10.57 -5.31
CA ALA A 91 -0.05 -10.59 -5.51
C ALA A 91 -0.80 -9.76 -4.45
N GLU A 92 -0.42 -9.86 -3.18
CA GLU A 92 -1.00 -9.05 -2.11
C GLU A 92 -0.68 -7.56 -2.28
N LEU A 93 0.59 -7.24 -2.55
CA LEU A 93 1.02 -5.87 -2.82
C LEU A 93 0.25 -5.29 -4.01
N ARG A 94 0.04 -6.09 -5.08
CA ARG A 94 -0.72 -5.67 -6.25
C ARG A 94 -2.17 -5.32 -5.88
N ARG A 95 -2.83 -6.08 -5.00
CA ARG A 95 -4.17 -5.76 -4.52
C ARG A 95 -4.20 -4.42 -3.78
N LEU A 96 -3.23 -4.17 -2.89
CA LEU A 96 -3.12 -2.88 -2.20
C LEU A 96 -2.88 -1.72 -3.18
N CYS A 97 -2.03 -1.91 -4.19
CA CYS A 97 -1.80 -0.92 -5.24
C CYS A 97 -3.08 -0.62 -6.03
N LEU A 98 -3.90 -1.62 -6.36
CA LEU A 98 -5.17 -1.43 -7.07
C LEU A 98 -6.16 -0.60 -6.25
N VAL A 99 -6.24 -0.85 -4.94
CA VAL A 99 -7.05 -0.04 -4.00
C VAL A 99 -6.57 1.42 -3.99
N MET A 100 -5.25 1.65 -3.95
CA MET A 100 -4.69 3.00 -4.02
C MET A 100 -4.90 3.66 -5.38
N ARG A 101 -4.83 2.92 -6.49
CA ARG A 101 -5.12 3.45 -7.83
C ARG A 101 -6.55 3.95 -7.93
N ALA A 102 -7.53 3.13 -7.51
CA ALA A 102 -8.93 3.53 -7.52
C ALA A 102 -9.15 4.79 -6.66
N TYR A 103 -8.53 4.85 -5.47
CA TYR A 103 -8.54 6.06 -4.67
C TYR A 103 -7.93 7.26 -5.43
N LEU A 104 -6.74 7.12 -6.02
CA LEU A 104 -6.08 8.21 -6.73
C LEU A 104 -6.86 8.68 -7.97
N GLN A 105 -7.70 7.82 -8.56
CA GLN A 105 -8.58 8.15 -9.70
C GLN A 105 -9.87 8.88 -9.29
N GLY A 106 -10.10 9.09 -8.01
CA GLY A 106 -11.31 9.78 -7.54
C GLY A 106 -12.35 8.85 -6.92
N GLU A 107 -12.16 7.54 -6.99
CA GLU A 107 -13.13 6.56 -6.51
C GLU A 107 -13.13 6.46 -4.97
N GLY A 108 -14.13 5.74 -4.46
CA GLY A 108 -14.36 5.52 -3.04
C GLY A 108 -15.16 6.62 -2.35
N GLU A 109 -15.87 6.24 -1.30
CA GLU A 109 -16.60 7.13 -0.42
C GLU A 109 -15.74 7.47 0.80
N ILE A 110 -15.63 8.76 1.11
CA ILE A 110 -14.86 9.26 2.26
C ILE A 110 -15.83 9.77 3.32
N GLU A 111 -16.03 8.99 4.37
CA GLU A 111 -16.83 9.39 5.53
C GLU A 111 -15.94 10.18 6.51
N LYS A 112 -16.27 11.45 6.78
CA LYS A 112 -15.57 12.27 7.78
C LYS A 112 -16.44 12.49 9.01
N ARG A 113 -16.00 12.01 10.17
CA ARG A 113 -16.67 12.20 11.47
C ARG A 113 -15.85 13.08 12.39
N ARG A 114 -16.48 14.11 12.98
CA ARG A 114 -15.85 14.96 13.99
C ARG A 114 -15.53 14.13 15.25
N ARG A 115 -14.32 14.28 15.79
CA ARG A 115 -13.95 13.65 17.05
C ARG A 115 -14.66 14.37 18.21
N LEU A 116 -15.33 13.62 19.09
CA LEU A 116 -16.10 14.17 20.21
C LEU A 116 -15.22 14.68 21.38
N PHE A 117 -13.99 14.17 21.52
CA PHE A 117 -13.10 14.47 22.66
C PHE A 117 -11.68 14.93 22.26
N ARG A 118 -11.40 15.11 20.96
CA ARG A 118 -10.10 15.58 20.45
C ARG A 118 -10.31 16.55 19.28
N ARG A 119 -9.38 17.47 19.02
CA ARG A 119 -9.38 18.24 17.77
C ARG A 119 -9.17 17.31 16.57
N GLY A 120 -9.89 17.58 15.48
CA GLY A 120 -9.77 16.89 14.20
C GLY A 120 -10.96 16.00 13.80
N THR A 121 -10.87 15.44 12.61
CA THR A 121 -11.82 14.50 12.02
C THR A 121 -11.21 13.11 11.93
N ASN A 122 -12.02 12.07 12.08
CA ASN A 122 -11.69 10.71 11.64
C ASN A 122 -12.24 10.53 10.23
N ALA A 123 -11.40 10.07 9.31
CA ALA A 123 -11.82 9.64 7.99
C ALA A 123 -11.92 8.11 7.96
N VAL A 124 -12.88 7.61 7.20
CA VAL A 124 -12.93 6.22 6.74
C VAL A 124 -13.11 6.27 5.22
N LEU A 125 -12.24 5.59 4.50
CA LEU A 125 -12.39 5.35 3.07
C LEU A 125 -13.09 4.01 2.88
N ARG A 126 -14.19 4.00 2.12
CA ARG A 126 -14.84 2.79 1.62
C ARG A 126 -14.66 2.74 0.12
N ILE A 127 -14.09 1.66 -0.40
CA ILE A 127 -13.78 1.56 -1.82
C ILE A 127 -13.94 0.12 -2.31
N LYS A 128 -14.53 -0.04 -3.49
CA LYS A 128 -14.80 -1.36 -4.07
C LYS A 128 -13.82 -1.63 -5.20
N VAL A 129 -13.01 -2.66 -5.06
CA VAL A 129 -12.02 -3.09 -6.06
C VAL A 129 -12.13 -4.60 -6.20
N ASP A 130 -12.15 -5.09 -7.45
CA ASP A 130 -12.29 -6.52 -7.77
C ASP A 130 -13.50 -7.19 -7.12
N GLY A 131 -14.62 -6.45 -7.01
CA GLY A 131 -15.85 -6.95 -6.38
C GLY A 131 -15.84 -6.93 -4.84
N LEU A 132 -14.71 -6.61 -4.22
CA LEU A 132 -14.50 -6.60 -2.78
C LEU A 132 -14.57 -5.18 -2.20
N GLU A 133 -15.26 -4.99 -1.07
CA GLU A 133 -15.35 -3.70 -0.38
C GLU A 133 -14.25 -3.54 0.69
N TRP A 134 -13.31 -2.65 0.43
CA TRP A 134 -12.25 -2.29 1.37
C TRP A 134 -12.70 -1.13 2.25
N ARG A 135 -12.38 -1.21 3.55
CA ARG A 135 -12.65 -0.14 4.52
C ARG A 135 -11.36 0.25 5.21
N LEU A 136 -10.85 1.44 4.94
CA LEU A 136 -9.58 1.95 5.49
C LEU A 136 -9.82 3.07 6.50
N GLY A 137 -9.21 2.97 7.67
CA GLY A 137 -9.27 3.94 8.75
C GLY A 137 -7.90 4.14 9.39
N ARG A 138 -7.83 4.98 10.42
CA ARG A 138 -6.55 5.34 11.06
C ARG A 138 -5.83 4.18 11.76
N HIS A 139 -6.59 3.29 12.39
CA HIS A 139 -6.07 2.15 13.17
C HIS A 139 -6.82 0.85 12.83
N HIS A 140 -7.52 0.85 11.71
CA HIS A 140 -8.43 -0.22 11.36
C HIS A 140 -8.53 -0.29 9.85
N TYR A 141 -8.36 -1.48 9.32
CA TYR A 141 -8.72 -1.80 7.96
C TYR A 141 -9.49 -3.11 7.96
N VAL A 142 -10.43 -3.25 7.05
CA VAL A 142 -11.04 -4.55 6.73
C VAL A 142 -10.58 -4.90 5.32
N VAL A 143 -9.74 -5.92 5.23
CA VAL A 143 -9.53 -6.63 3.97
C VAL A 143 -10.66 -7.65 3.86
N PRO A 144 -11.41 -7.66 2.76
CA PRO A 144 -12.43 -8.68 2.53
C PRO A 144 -11.78 -10.06 2.49
N ASN A 145 -12.29 -11.01 3.29
CA ASN A 145 -11.94 -12.41 3.13
C ASN A 145 -12.49 -12.87 1.77
N LEU A 146 -11.60 -13.40 0.91
CA LEU A 146 -11.96 -14.08 -0.33
C LEU A 146 -12.67 -15.40 -0.05
#